data_AF-A0A927NCJ6-F1
#
_entry.id   AF-A0A927NCJ6-F1
#
_cell.length_a   1.000
_cell.length_b   1.000
_cell.length_c   1.000
_cell.angle_alpha   90.00
_cell.angle_beta   90.00
_cell.angle_gamma   90.00
#
_symmetry.space_group_name_H-M   'P 1'
#
loop_
_entity.id
_entity.type
_entity.pdbx_description
1 polymer ?
#
loop_
_entity_poly.entity_id
_entity_poly.type
_entity_poly.pdbx_seq_one_letter_code
_entity_poly.pdbx_strand_id
1 'polypeptide(L)'
;MEKKAKAIKITTVLTCIVIFVCTVVLVFQFIKIGNLRDKTESLQAHKTELIEQINNYDQANAYYNNNRQEYLENYAREVLGWGLDGDTWYTIAQ
;
A
#
# COMPACT_ATOMS: atom_id res chain seq x y z
N MET A 1 -61.29 -18.90 -23.04
CA MET A 1 -60.26 -17.82 -23.05
C MET A 1 -59.67 -17.53 -21.67
N GLU A 2 -60.44 -17.66 -20.59
CA GLU A 2 -60.00 -17.31 -19.22
C GLU A 2 -58.76 -18.07 -18.70
N LYS A 3 -58.61 -19.37 -19.02
CA LYS A 3 -57.44 -20.16 -18.59
C LYS A 3 -56.12 -19.61 -19.16
N LYS A 4 -56.12 -19.12 -20.40
CA LYS A 4 -54.94 -18.51 -21.04
C LYS A 4 -54.58 -17.18 -20.38
N ALA A 5 -55.58 -16.37 -20.04
CA ALA A 5 -55.37 -15.09 -19.35
C ALA A 5 -54.79 -15.26 -17.93
N LYS A 6 -55.23 -16.29 -17.18
CA LYS A 6 -54.65 -16.62 -15.85
C LYS A 6 -53.20 -17.09 -15.96
N ALA A 7 -52.89 -17.94 -16.94
CA ALA A 7 -51.53 -18.42 -17.18
C ALA A 7 -50.57 -17.27 -17.47
N ILE A 8 -50.94 -16.35 -18.38
CA ILE A 8 -50.14 -15.17 -18.73
C ILE A 8 -49.85 -14.32 -17.49
N LYS A 9 -50.87 -14.01 -16.68
CA LYS A 9 -50.69 -13.20 -15.45
C LYS A 9 -49.66 -13.82 -14.50
N ILE A 10 -49.72 -15.13 -14.29
CA ILE A 10 -48.77 -15.85 -13.43
C ILE A 10 -47.36 -15.78 -14.01
N THR A 11 -47.21 -15.94 -15.32
CA THR A 11 -45.89 -15.86 -15.97
C THR A 11 -45.31 -14.45 -15.83
N THR A 12 -46.13 -13.41 -16.01
CA THR A 12 -45.67 -12.01 -15.87
C THR A 12 -45.19 -11.71 -14.45
N VAL A 13 -45.89 -12.19 -13.43
CA VAL A 13 -45.46 -12.02 -12.02
C VAL A 13 -44.13 -12.73 -11.77
N LEU A 14 -43.97 -13.96 -12.26
CA LEU A 14 -42.72 -14.71 -12.18
C LEU A 14 -41.57 -13.96 -12.87
N THR A 15 -41.80 -13.43 -14.07
CA THR A 15 -40.79 -12.64 -14.79
C THR A 15 -40.41 -11.38 -14.03
N CYS A 16 -41.38 -10.66 -13.45
CA CYS A 16 -41.10 -9.49 -12.60
C CYS A 16 -40.22 -9.84 -11.39
N ILE A 17 -40.49 -10.96 -10.73
CA ILE A 17 -39.68 -11.43 -9.59
C ILE A 17 -38.24 -11.72 -10.06
N VAL A 18 -38.07 -12.41 -11.18
CA VAL A 18 -36.73 -12.72 -11.72
C VAL A 18 -35.96 -11.44 -12.07
N ILE A 19 -36.61 -10.49 -12.73
CA ILE A 19 -36.00 -9.18 -13.07
C ILE A 19 -35.58 -8.44 -11.80
N PHE A 20 -36.41 -8.45 -10.76
CA PHE A 20 -36.10 -7.82 -9.50
C PHE A 20 -34.86 -8.46 -8.83
N VAL A 21 -34.81 -9.79 -8.77
CA VAL A 21 -33.63 -10.52 -8.24
C VAL A 21 -32.38 -10.21 -9.05
N CYS A 22 -32.45 -10.19 -10.38
CA CYS A 22 -31.32 -9.81 -11.24
C CYS A 22 -30.83 -8.39 -10.93
N THR A 23 -31.73 -7.45 -10.69
CA THR A 23 -31.37 -6.06 -10.38
C THR A 23 -30.65 -5.97 -9.05
N VAL A 24 -31.13 -6.68 -8.02
CA VAL A 24 -30.46 -6.76 -6.72
C VAL A 24 -29.04 -7.34 -6.85
N VAL A 25 -28.87 -8.43 -7.62
CA VAL A 25 -27.55 -9.03 -7.88
C VAL A 25 -26.62 -8.03 -8.57
N LEU A 26 -27.12 -7.27 -9.56
CA LEU A 26 -26.32 -6.25 -10.25
C LEU A 26 -25.85 -5.14 -9.31
N VAL A 27 -26.71 -4.69 -8.39
CA VAL A 27 -26.33 -3.68 -7.38
C VAL A 27 -25.20 -4.21 -6.49
N PHE A 28 -25.30 -5.45 -6.00
CA PHE A 28 -24.23 -6.05 -5.20
C PHE A 28 -22.92 -6.21 -5.98
N GLN A 29 -22.99 -6.59 -7.26
CA GLN A 29 -21.80 -6.65 -8.11
C GLN A 29 -21.16 -5.27 -8.28
N PHE A 30 -21.95 -4.21 -8.44
CA PHE A 30 -21.46 -2.85 -8.58
C PHE A 30 -20.69 -2.39 -7.33
N ILE A 31 -21.25 -2.64 -6.14
CA ILE A 31 -20.59 -2.35 -4.85
C ILE A 31 -19.28 -3.14 -4.74
N LYS A 32 -19.31 -4.43 -5.09
CA LYS A 32 -18.12 -5.30 -5.04
C LYS A 32 -17.02 -4.78 -5.96
N ILE A 33 -17.37 -4.33 -7.17
CA ILE A 33 -16.42 -3.75 -8.13
C ILE A 33 -15.82 -2.45 -7.58
N GLY A 34 -16.63 -1.58 -6.97
CA GLY A 34 -16.12 -0.38 -6.29
C GLY A 34 -15.10 -0.71 -5.22
N ASN A 35 -15.45 -1.61 -4.29
CA ASN A 35 -14.54 -2.06 -3.23
C ASN A 35 -13.27 -2.75 -3.75
N LEU A 36 -13.37 -3.48 -4.86
CA LEU A 36 -12.22 -4.10 -5.52
C LEU A 36 -11.28 -3.02 -6.08
N ARG A 37 -11.82 -1.98 -6.71
CA ARG A 37 -11.03 -0.87 -7.26
C ARG A 37 -10.27 -0.13 -6.16
N ASP A 38 -10.95 0.20 -5.06
CA ASP A 38 -10.33 0.88 -3.92
C ASP A 38 -9.24 0.02 -3.28
N LYS A 39 -9.47 -1.30 -3.18
CA LYS A 39 -8.44 -2.25 -2.73
C LYS A 39 -7.24 -2.28 -3.67
N THR A 40 -7.46 -2.30 -4.99
CA THR A 40 -6.37 -2.27 -5.98
C THR A 40 -5.53 -0.99 -5.84
N GLU A 41 -6.17 0.16 -5.68
CA GLU A 41 -5.47 1.44 -5.48
C GLU A 41 -4.66 1.43 -4.17
N SER A 42 -5.24 0.93 -3.07
CA SER A 42 -4.52 0.80 -1.79
C SER A 42 -3.31 -0.15 -1.89
N LEU A 43 -3.44 -1.27 -2.61
CA LEU A 43 -2.34 -2.21 -2.84
C LEU A 43 -1.24 -1.58 -3.70
N GLN A 44 -1.62 -0.78 -4.70
CA GLN A 44 -0.67 -0.08 -5.56
C GLN A 44 0.09 0.99 -4.77
N ALA A 45 -0.58 1.73 -3.89
CA ALA A 45 0.05 2.67 -2.97
C ALA A 45 1.04 1.97 -2.04
N HIS A 46 0.64 0.86 -1.40
CA HIS A 46 1.54 0.04 -0.57
C HIS A 46 2.75 -0.48 -1.34
N LYS A 47 2.55 -0.93 -2.59
CA LYS A 47 3.65 -1.39 -3.43
C LYS A 47 4.64 -0.26 -3.71
N THR A 48 4.15 0.94 -4.03
CA THR A 48 5.00 2.12 -4.25
C THR A 48 5.78 2.47 -2.99
N GLU A 49 5.12 2.48 -1.83
CA GLU A 49 5.76 2.74 -0.54
C GLU A 49 6.87 1.72 -0.23
N LEU A 50 6.60 0.42 -0.43
CA LEU A 50 7.62 -0.63 -0.24
C LEU A 50 8.80 -0.46 -1.20
N ILE A 51 8.55 -0.08 -2.46
CA ILE A 51 9.63 0.17 -3.43
C ILE A 51 10.48 1.38 -3.00
N GLU A 52 9.85 2.44 -2.51
CA GLU A 52 10.55 3.61 -2.00
C GLU A 52 11.41 3.26 -0.78
N GLN A 53 10.87 2.48 0.16
CA GLN A 53 11.65 1.98 1.29
C GLN A 53 12.84 1.14 0.83
N ILE A 54 12.65 0.21 -0.10
CA ILE A 54 13.75 -0.61 -0.65
C ILE A 54 14.83 0.29 -1.29
N ASN A 55 14.44 1.26 -2.11
CA ASN A 55 15.39 2.19 -2.73
C ASN A 55 16.16 3.00 -1.69
N ASN A 56 15.49 3.47 -0.63
CA ASN A 56 16.13 4.19 0.47
C ASN A 56 17.12 3.31 1.23
N TYR A 57 16.77 2.05 1.51
CA TYR A 57 17.69 1.08 2.12
C TYR A 57 18.88 0.76 1.21
N ASP A 58 18.65 0.58 -0.09
CA ASP A 58 19.72 0.33 -1.06
C ASP A 58 20.65 1.53 -1.19
N GLN A 59 20.12 2.77 -1.19
CA GLN A 59 20.93 3.98 -1.20
C GLN A 59 21.72 4.15 0.09
N ALA A 60 21.09 3.91 1.25
CA ALA A 60 21.79 3.92 2.52
C ALA A 60 22.92 2.89 2.50
N ASN A 61 22.64 1.65 2.11
CA ASN A 61 23.63 0.57 2.02
C ASN A 61 24.75 0.88 1.02
N ALA A 62 24.44 1.52 -0.12
CA ALA A 62 25.43 2.00 -1.06
C ALA A 62 26.31 3.11 -0.48
N TYR A 63 25.73 4.04 0.28
CA TYR A 63 26.49 5.05 1.03
C TYR A 63 27.39 4.40 2.08
N TYR A 64 26.88 3.44 2.84
CA TYR A 64 27.68 2.66 3.81
C TYR A 64 28.83 1.90 3.17
N ASN A 65 28.63 1.29 2.00
CA ASN A 65 29.66 0.50 1.34
C ASN A 65 30.71 1.37 0.63
N ASN A 66 30.30 2.47 0.00
CA ASN A 66 31.22 3.35 -0.74
C ASN A 66 31.95 4.35 0.15
N ASN A 67 31.30 4.83 1.22
CA ASN A 67 31.82 5.87 2.12
C ASN A 67 32.00 5.34 3.54
N ARG A 68 32.28 4.03 3.69
CA ARG A 68 32.38 3.35 4.98
C ARG A 68 33.33 4.06 5.95
N GLN A 69 34.45 4.55 5.45
CA GLN A 69 35.45 5.23 6.25
C GLN A 69 34.95 6.59 6.77
N GLU A 70 34.35 7.40 5.90
CA GLU A 70 33.73 8.68 6.28
C GLU A 70 32.56 8.48 7.26
N TYR A 71 31.74 7.44 7.07
CA TYR A 71 30.68 7.10 8.01
C TYR A 71 31.22 6.72 9.40
N LEU A 72 32.25 5.88 9.45
CA LEU A 72 32.87 5.46 10.70
C LEU A 72 33.57 6.63 11.42
N GLU A 73 34.22 7.52 10.67
CA GLU A 73 34.83 8.74 11.20
C GLU A 73 33.77 9.70 11.77
N ASN A 74 32.67 9.92 11.05
CA ASN A 74 31.56 10.75 11.53
C ASN A 74 30.88 10.14 12.77
N TYR A 75 30.68 8.82 12.82
CA TYR A 75 30.11 8.13 13.97
C TYR A 75 31.06 8.16 15.18
N ALA A 76 32.36 7.94 14.99
CA ALA A 76 33.36 8.07 16.04
C ALA A 76 33.42 9.51 16.59
N ARG A 77 33.22 10.51 15.74
CA ARG A 77 33.15 11.91 16.17
C ARG A 77 31.91 12.23 17.00
N GLU A 78 30.72 11.85 16.51
CA GLU A 78 29.45 12.22 17.17
C GLU A 78 29.15 11.40 18.42
N VAL A 79 29.51 10.11 18.43
CA VAL A 79 29.15 9.19 19.53
C VAL A 79 30.32 8.96 20.49
N LEU A 80 31.56 8.92 19.99
CA LEU A 80 32.75 8.66 20.81
C LEU A 80 33.56 9.92 21.12
N GLY A 81 33.19 11.07 20.53
CA GLY A 81 33.88 12.35 20.76
C GLY A 81 35.33 12.36 20.23
N TRP A 82 35.67 11.48 19.28
CA TRP A 82 37.01 11.42 18.70
C TRP A 82 37.16 12.45 17.58
N GLY A 83 38.23 13.26 17.61
CA GLY A 83 38.52 14.18 16.50
C GLY A 83 39.38 13.56 15.41
N LEU A 84 39.66 14.37 14.39
CA LEU A 84 40.35 13.93 13.19
C LEU A 84 41.81 13.59 13.47
N ASP A 85 42.38 12.73 12.62
CA ASP A 85 43.81 12.43 12.64
C ASP A 85 44.59 13.72 12.34
N GLY A 86 45.24 14.28 13.37
CA GLY A 86 45.90 15.58 13.33
C GLY A 86 45.33 16.65 14.27
N ASP A 87 44.14 16.43 14.85
CA ASP A 87 43.57 17.34 15.86
C ASP A 87 44.08 17.00 17.27
N THR A 88 44.66 18.01 17.94
CA THR A 88 45.13 17.88 19.33
C THR A 88 44.00 18.17 20.32
N TRP A 89 43.56 17.15 21.05
CA TRP A 89 42.56 17.30 22.10
C TRP A 89 43.24 17.62 23.44
N TYR A 90 42.98 18.81 23.99
CA TYR A 90 43.34 19.12 25.37
C TYR A 90 42.33 18.47 26.30
N THR A 91 42.71 17.37 26.94
CA THR A 91 41.99 16.89 28.12
C THR A 91 42.31 17.84 29.27
N ILE A 92 41.34 18.68 29.64
CA ILE A 92 41.40 19.35 30.95
C ILE A 92 41.12 18.25 31.98
N ALA A 93 42.19 17.74 32.58
CA ALA A 93 42.08 16.88 33.76
C ALA A 93 41.45 17.70 34.89
N GLN A 94 40.31 17.23 35.40
CA GLN A 94 39.78 17.66 36.71
C GLN A 94 40.59 17.02 37.83
#